data_AF-A0AAV9NV66-F1
#
_entry.id   AF-A0AAV9NV66-F1
#
_cell.length_a   1.000
_cell.length_b   1.000
_cell.length_c   1.000
_cell.angle_alpha   90.00
_cell.angle_beta   90.00
_cell.angle_gamma   90.00
#
_symmetry.space_group_name_H-M   'P 1'
#
loop_
_entity.id
_entity.type
_entity.pdbx_description
1 polymer ?
#
loop_
_entity_poly.entity_id
_entity_poly.type
_entity_poly.pdbx_seq_one_letter_code
_entity_poly.pdbx_strand_id
1 'polypeptide(L)'
;MESAEHPPTEVEGVSDEFIEQLERVPKKSLKEDMSCPICSRPFLEDSHPLVVQLPCHKDHIFDLECIHPWLKLNPTCPLDRQQMIKKKPPPPPKDEEDGEYDDMFA
;
A
#
# COMPACT_ATOMS: atom_id res chain seq x y z
N MET A 1 -26.79 17.38 11.79
CA MET A 1 -25.90 16.32 12.29
C MET A 1 -25.81 15.32 11.16
N GLU A 2 -24.95 15.61 10.19
CA GLU A 2 -24.88 14.90 8.91
C GLU A 2 -24.10 13.59 9.06
N SER A 3 -24.79 12.52 8.69
CA SER A 3 -24.40 11.15 8.35
C SER A 3 -22.92 10.75 8.51
N ALA A 4 -22.65 10.00 9.58
CA ALA A 4 -21.50 9.13 9.71
C ALA A 4 -21.78 7.73 9.10
N GLU A 5 -22.33 7.68 7.89
CA GLU A 5 -22.96 6.46 7.32
C GLU A 5 -22.28 5.90 6.06
N HIS A 6 -21.13 6.47 5.67
CA HIS A 6 -20.35 5.95 4.55
C HIS A 6 -18.94 5.62 5.03
N PRO A 7 -18.69 4.42 5.61
CA PRO A 7 -17.33 3.96 5.78
C PRO A 7 -16.66 3.91 4.40
N PRO A 8 -15.44 4.46 4.22
CA PRO A 8 -14.77 4.42 2.93
C PRO A 8 -14.61 2.96 2.49
N THR A 9 -15.27 2.61 1.38
CA THR A 9 -15.50 1.24 0.92
C THR A 9 -14.26 0.55 0.35
N GLU A 10 -13.19 1.29 0.12
CA GLU A 10 -11.98 0.78 -0.50
C GLU A 10 -10.78 1.34 0.25
N VAL A 11 -10.13 0.49 1.04
CA VAL A 11 -8.78 0.80 1.50
C VAL A 11 -7.90 0.84 0.25
N GLU A 12 -7.31 1.98 -0.05
CA GLU A 12 -6.41 2.18 -1.19
C GLU A 12 -5.06 1.47 -0.99
N GLY A 13 -5.06 0.41 -0.19
CA GLY A 13 -3.90 -0.38 0.17
C GLY A 13 -3.34 -1.15 -0.99
N VAL A 14 -2.07 -1.50 -0.83
CA VAL A 14 -1.33 -2.40 -1.71
C VAL A 14 -1.73 -3.85 -1.40
N SER A 15 -1.88 -4.67 -2.44
CA SER A 15 -2.09 -6.11 -2.27
C SER A 15 -0.84 -6.78 -1.70
N ASP A 16 -1.03 -7.80 -0.85
CA ASP A 16 0.06 -8.59 -0.26
C ASP A 16 1.05 -9.11 -1.33
N GLU A 17 0.53 -9.54 -2.48
CA GLU A 17 1.33 -10.03 -3.62
C GLU A 17 2.36 -9.00 -4.12
N PHE A 18 2.00 -7.71 -4.16
CA PHE A 18 2.93 -6.66 -4.57
C PHE A 18 4.00 -6.43 -3.51
N ILE A 19 3.64 -6.55 -2.23
CA ILE A 19 4.59 -6.41 -1.11
C ILE A 19 5.61 -7.55 -1.16
N GLU A 20 5.19 -8.77 -1.51
CA GLU A 20 6.07 -9.93 -1.65
C GLU A 20 7.03 -9.82 -2.85
N GLN A 21 6.64 -9.09 -3.90
CA GLN A 21 7.45 -8.82 -5.09
C GLN A 21 8.47 -7.69 -4.90
N LEU A 22 8.48 -7.00 -3.75
CA LEU A 22 9.47 -5.97 -3.45
C LEU A 22 10.89 -6.54 -3.42
N GLU A 23 11.86 -5.70 -3.77
CA GLU A 23 13.26 -6.07 -3.80
C GLU A 23 13.76 -6.38 -2.39
N ARG A 24 14.18 -7.63 -2.15
CA ARG A 24 14.71 -8.06 -0.86
C ARG A 24 16.21 -7.78 -0.80
N VAL A 25 16.63 -7.04 0.22
CA VAL A 25 18.04 -6.70 0.42
C VAL A 25 18.71 -7.76 1.28
N PRO A 26 19.80 -8.40 0.81
CA PRO A 26 20.50 -9.41 1.60
C PRO A 26 21.26 -8.77 2.78
N LYS A 27 21.34 -9.48 3.91
CA LYS A 27 22.12 -9.09 5.10
C LYS A 27 23.58 -8.68 4.81
N LYS A 28 24.17 -9.23 3.74
CA LYS A 28 25.54 -8.92 3.30
C LYS A 28 25.72 -7.50 2.76
N SER A 29 24.65 -6.89 2.26
CA SER A 29 24.65 -5.51 1.75
C SER A 29 24.22 -4.50 2.82
N LEU A 30 23.70 -4.97 3.95
CA LEU A 30 23.26 -4.12 5.06
C LEU A 30 24.46 -3.73 5.93
N LYS A 31 24.50 -2.45 6.30
CA LYS A 31 25.50 -1.90 7.22
C LYS A 31 24.92 -1.82 8.64
N GLU A 32 25.78 -1.77 9.64
CA GLU A 32 25.39 -1.62 11.05
C GLU A 32 24.72 -0.28 11.36
N ASP A 33 25.03 0.76 10.58
CA ASP A 33 24.39 2.07 10.71
C ASP A 33 22.96 2.11 10.16
N MET A 34 22.49 1.06 9.48
CA MET A 34 21.16 1.04 8.90
C MET A 34 20.12 0.53 9.91
N SER A 35 19.12 1.36 10.17
CA SER A 35 17.99 1.07 11.04
C SER A 35 16.67 1.29 10.31
N CYS A 36 15.65 0.51 10.66
CA CYS A 36 14.31 0.71 10.15
C CYS A 36 13.75 2.05 10.65
N PRO A 37 13.33 2.98 9.78
CA PRO A 37 12.80 4.29 10.21
C PRO A 37 11.40 4.23 10.82
N ILE A 38 10.70 3.08 10.71
CA ILE A 38 9.36 2.88 11.30
C ILE A 38 9.47 2.48 12.78
N CYS A 39 10.35 1.52 13.09
CA CYS A 39 10.51 0.99 14.46
C CYS A 39 11.81 1.42 15.14
N SER A 40 12.68 2.15 14.43
CA SER A 40 14.00 2.62 14.87
C SER A 40 14.93 1.50 15.37
N ARG A 41 14.72 0.25 14.93
CA ARG A 41 15.59 -0.88 15.27
C ARG A 41 16.66 -1.12 14.19
N PRO A 42 17.88 -1.49 14.59
CA PRO A 42 18.93 -1.85 13.66
C PRO A 42 18.63 -3.19 12.96
N PHE A 43 18.83 -3.26 11.64
CA PHE A 43 18.56 -4.49 10.88
C PHE A 43 19.50 -5.65 11.25
N LEU A 44 20.72 -5.36 11.71
CA LEU A 44 21.69 -6.42 12.02
C LEU A 44 21.46 -7.10 13.36
N GLU A 45 20.64 -6.53 14.25
CA GLU A 45 20.31 -7.10 15.56
C GLU A 45 19.40 -8.33 15.43
N ASP A 46 18.64 -8.44 14.34
CA ASP A 46 17.82 -9.61 14.08
C ASP A 46 18.62 -10.77 13.45
N SER A 47 18.20 -12.00 13.76
CA SER A 47 18.78 -13.22 13.20
C SER A 47 18.40 -13.40 11.73
N HIS A 48 17.18 -12.99 11.37
CA HIS A 48 16.65 -13.08 10.01
C HIS A 48 16.00 -11.75 9.59
N PRO A 49 16.79 -10.69 9.38
CA PRO A 49 16.25 -9.39 9.02
C PRO A 49 15.63 -9.44 7.62
N LEU A 50 14.31 -9.25 7.55
CA LEU A 50 13.55 -9.28 6.31
C LEU A 50 13.45 -7.88 5.75
N VAL A 51 14.56 -7.44 5.18
CA VAL A 51 14.69 -6.07 4.70
C VAL A 51 14.26 -5.97 3.24
N VAL A 52 13.36 -5.04 2.97
CA VAL A 52 12.90 -4.70 1.62
C VAL A 52 13.30 -3.28 1.25
N GLN A 53 13.66 -3.13 -0.01
CA GLN A 53 13.92 -1.85 -0.64
C GLN A 53 12.72 -1.43 -1.47
N LEU A 54 12.26 -0.21 -1.25
CA LEU A 54 11.16 0.37 -2.00
C LEU A 54 11.64 0.91 -3.35
N PRO A 55 10.81 0.85 -4.41
CA PRO A 55 11.19 1.31 -5.75
C PRO A 55 11.28 2.84 -5.87
N CYS A 56 10.92 3.59 -4.83
CA CYS A 56 10.99 5.05 -4.81
C CYS A 56 12.43 5.57 -4.72
N HIS A 57 13.26 4.99 -3.84
CA HIS A 57 14.66 5.40 -3.67
C HIS A 57 15.49 4.27 -3.07
N LYS A 58 16.79 4.25 -3.38
CA LYS A 58 17.70 3.18 -2.92
C LYS A 58 17.93 3.20 -1.41
N ASP A 59 17.84 4.37 -0.79
CA ASP A 59 17.96 4.55 0.67
C ASP A 59 16.64 4.26 1.43
N HIS A 60 15.55 3.96 0.72
CA HIS A 60 14.25 3.69 1.33
C HIS A 60 14.12 2.21 1.65
N ILE A 61 14.74 1.85 2.76
CA ILE A 61 14.95 0.49 3.21
C ILE A 61 14.16 0.29 4.52
N PHE A 62 13.35 -0.76 4.57
CA PHE A 62 12.44 -1.03 5.68
C PHE A 62 12.38 -2.51 5.99
N ASP A 63 11.98 -2.84 7.22
CA ASP A 63 11.60 -4.21 7.55
C ASP A 63 10.25 -4.54 6.93
N LEU A 64 10.14 -5.73 6.35
CA LEU A 64 8.92 -6.26 5.74
C LEU A 64 7.76 -6.21 6.74
N GLU A 65 8.01 -6.60 7.99
CA GLU A 65 7.00 -6.59 9.05
C GLU A 65 6.51 -5.18 9.42
N CYS A 66 7.37 -4.17 9.26
CA CYS A 66 7.04 -2.79 9.57
C CYS A 66 6.33 -2.10 8.40
N ILE A 67 6.79 -2.32 7.17
CA ILE A 67 6.24 -1.67 5.98
C ILE A 67 4.96 -2.34 5.48
N HIS A 68 4.77 -3.63 5.75
CA HIS A 68 3.58 -4.38 5.34
C HIS A 68 2.26 -3.80 5.87
N PRO A 69 2.07 -3.54 7.19
CA PRO A 69 0.85 -2.89 7.67
C PRO A 69 0.68 -1.47 7.14
N TRP A 70 1.78 -0.75 6.87
CA TRP A 70 1.74 0.58 6.27
C TRP A 70 1.19 0.54 4.85
N LEU A 71 1.71 -0.34 4.00
CA LEU A 71 1.30 -0.49 2.60
C LEU A 71 -0.14 -0.97 2.46
N LYS A 72 -0.65 -1.77 3.39
CA LYS A 72 -2.07 -2.16 3.44
C LYS A 72 -3.03 -1.01 3.67
N LEU A 73 -2.56 0.06 4.31
CA LEU A 73 -3.38 1.24 4.61
C LEU A 73 -3.13 2.36 3.61
N ASN A 74 -1.87 2.55 3.21
CA ASN A 74 -1.43 3.66 2.38
C ASN A 74 -0.48 3.15 1.29
N PRO A 75 -0.78 3.37 0.00
CA PRO A 75 0.05 2.93 -1.11
C PRO A 75 1.23 3.88 -1.35
N THR A 76 1.74 4.53 -0.30
CA THR A 76 2.74 5.58 -0.37
C THR A 76 3.93 5.27 0.53
N CYS A 77 5.11 5.73 0.15
CA CYS A 77 6.29 5.57 0.99
C CYS A 77 6.20 6.47 2.25
N PRO A 78 6.51 5.98 3.47
CA PRO A 78 6.45 6.80 4.67
C PRO A 78 7.49 7.94 4.72
N LEU A 79 8.56 7.89 3.91
CA LEU A 79 9.61 8.91 3.86
C LEU A 79 9.31 10.03 2.85
N ASP A 80 8.99 9.67 1.61
CA ASP A 80 8.83 10.60 0.48
C ASP A 80 7.39 10.73 -0.04
N ARG A 81 6.46 9.91 0.48
CA ARG A 81 5.04 9.87 0.08
C ARG A 81 4.82 9.52 -1.40
N GLN A 82 5.79 8.97 -2.11
CA GLN A 82 5.60 8.54 -3.50
C GLN A 82 4.67 7.33 -3.56
N GLN A 83 3.72 7.38 -4.48
CA GLN A 83 2.78 6.29 -4.72
C GLN A 83 3.50 5.10 -5.38
N MET A 84 3.33 3.92 -4.80
CA MET A 84 3.91 2.67 -5.31
C MET A 84 2.98 1.94 -6.27
N ILE A 85 1.68 2.21 -6.17
CA ILE A 85 0.66 1.65 -7.06
C ILE A 85 0.16 2.77 -7.96
N LYS A 86 0.18 2.54 -9.29
CA LYS A 86 -0.61 3.36 -10.20
C LYS A 86 -2.06 2.88 -10.08
N LYS A 87 -2.96 3.71 -9.53
CA LYS A 87 -4.40 3.41 -9.49
C LYS A 87 -4.85 2.96 -10.88
N LYS A 88 -5.49 1.79 -10.95
CA LYS A 88 -6.32 1.44 -12.11
C LYS A 88 -7.45 2.48 -12.15
N PRO A 89 -7.77 3.10 -13.29
CA PRO A 89 -8.89 4.03 -13.36
C PRO A 89 -10.16 3.32 -12.86
N PRO A 90 -11.03 4.03 -12.12
CA PRO A 90 -12.27 3.44 -11.64
C PRO A 90 -13.05 2.84 -12.82
N PRO A 91 -13.71 1.68 -12.64
CA PRO A 91 -14.56 1.14 -13.68
C PRO A 91 -15.60 2.21 -14.07
N PRO A 92 -15.91 2.35 -15.37
CA PRO A 92 -16.92 3.31 -15.79
C PRO A 92 -18.22 3.04 -15.04
N PRO A 93 -18.96 4.09 -14.64
CA PRO A 93 -20.25 3.92 -13.98
C PRO A 93 -21.09 2.99 -14.86
N LYS A 94 -21.67 1.95 -14.24
CA LYS A 94 -22.66 1.14 -14.94
C LYS A 94 -23.81 2.09 -15.23
N ASP A 95 -24.06 2.35 -16.51
CA ASP A 95 -25.28 2.99 -16.96
C ASP A 95 -26.44 2.12 -16.47
N GLU A 96 -27.02 2.49 -15.34
CA GLU A 96 -28.36 2.10 -14.96
C GLU A 96 -29.28 2.83 -15.95
N GLU A 97 -29.49 2.23 -17.13
CA GLU A 97 -30.63 2.54 -18.00
C GLU A 97 -31.89 2.01 -17.28
N ASP A 98 -32.24 2.68 -16.20
CA ASP A 98 -33.58 2.74 -15.64
C ASP A 98 -34.38 3.63 -16.62
N GLY A 99 -35.16 2.99 -17.49
CA GLY A 99 -35.72 3.74 -18.62
C GLY A 99 -36.67 2.99 -19.54
N GLU A 100 -37.45 2.03 -19.04
CA GLU A 100 -38.72 1.69 -19.71
C GLU A 100 -39.72 1.09 -18.71
N TYR A 101 -40.33 1.95 -17.91
CA TYR A 101 -41.57 1.64 -17.19
C TYR A 101 -42.64 2.64 -17.65
N ASP A 102 -43.06 2.54 -18.91
CA ASP A 102 -44.21 3.30 -19.45
C ASP A 102 -45.11 2.42 -20.34
N ASP A 103 -45.50 1.25 -19.85
CA ASP A 103 -46.66 0.54 -20.42
C ASP A 103 -47.65 0.14 -19.32
N MET A 104 -48.11 1.14 -18.58
CA MET A 104 -49.27 0.99 -17.72
C MET A 104 -50.04 2.31 -17.59
N PHE A 105 -50.45 2.93 -18.71
CA PHE A 105 -51.69 3.72 -18.85
C PHE A 105 -51.81 4.29 -20.29
N ALA A 106 -52.39 3.52 -21.21
CA ALA A 106 -53.02 4.03 -22.43
C ALA A 106 -54.26 3.18 -22.77
#